data_AF-A0AAP0ZGT6-F1
#
_entry.id   AF-A0AAP0ZGT6-F1
#
_cell.length_a   1.000
_cell.length_b   1.000
_cell.length_c   1.000
_cell.angle_alpha   90.00
_cell.angle_beta   90.00
_cell.angle_gamma   90.00
#
_symmetry.space_group_name_H-M   'P 1'
#
loop_
_entity.id
_entity.type
_entity.pdbx_description
1 polymer ?
#
loop_
_entity_poly.entity_id
_entity_poly.type
_entity_poly.pdbx_seq_one_letter_code
_entity_poly.pdbx_strand_id
1 'polypeptide(L)' 'ACRHQTTLRAGTLLQSSKLPLRLWMQAIYLLTSSKTNLAALELKRHLGVTYKAAWRMKHKIMQAMTEREEPRKLKGFVQ' A
#
# COMPACT_ATOMS: atom_id res chain seq x y z
N ALA A 1 -32.66 9.42 -12.10
CA ALA A 1 -31.32 8.86 -12.39
C ALA A 1 -30.32 9.40 -11.37
N CYS A 2 -29.76 8.55 -10.51
CA CYS A 2 -28.79 8.97 -9.49
C CYS A 2 -27.40 9.13 -10.12
N ARG A 3 -26.88 10.36 -10.15
CA ARG A 3 -25.53 10.68 -10.64
C ARG A 3 -24.49 10.32 -9.57
N HIS A 4 -24.25 9.03 -9.37
CA HIS A 4 -23.25 8.56 -8.41
C HIS A 4 -21.83 8.90 -8.90
N GLN A 5 -21.18 9.85 -8.22
CA GLN A 5 -19.81 10.23 -8.51
C GLN A 5 -18.85 9.31 -7.76
N THR A 6 -18.29 8.33 -8.48
CA THR A 6 -17.20 7.51 -7.95
C THR A 6 -15.86 8.14 -8.30
N THR A 7 -14.90 8.05 -7.38
CA THR A 7 -13.51 8.47 -7.64
C THR A 7 -12.68 7.26 -8.03
N LEU A 8 -11.60 7.44 -8.79
CA LEU A 8 -10.66 6.36 -9.13
C LEU A 8 -10.01 5.68 -7.90
N ARG A 9 -10.16 6.26 -6.71
CA ARG A 9 -9.67 5.71 -5.44
C ARG A 9 -10.73 4.90 -4.70
N ALA A 10 -11.99 4.99 -5.09
CA ALA A 10 -13.08 4.26 -4.44
C ALA A 10 -12.88 2.75 -4.63
N GLY A 11 -13.09 1.98 -3.56
CA GLY A 11 -12.88 0.53 -3.55
C GLY A 11 -11.42 0.09 -3.53
N THR A 12 -10.45 1.01 -3.40
CA THR A 12 -9.02 0.68 -3.38
C THR A 12 -8.39 0.93 -2.01
N LEU A 13 -7.17 0.42 -1.78
CA LEU A 13 -6.37 0.78 -0.59
C LEU A 13 -6.18 2.30 -0.41
N LEU A 14 -6.33 3.08 -1.48
CA LEU A 14 -6.21 4.54 -1.53
C LEU A 14 -7.49 5.28 -1.11
N GLN A 15 -8.58 4.55 -0.87
CA GLN A 15 -9.86 5.15 -0.48
C GLN A 15 -9.72 5.97 0.81
N SER A 16 -10.38 7.12 0.84
CA SER A 16 -10.35 8.09 1.94
C SER A 16 -8.95 8.67 2.25
N SER A 17 -7.96 8.46 1.38
CA SER A 17 -6.63 9.07 1.54
C SER A 17 -6.61 10.49 0.95
N LYS A 18 -6.19 11.46 1.78
CA LYS A 18 -5.93 12.85 1.38
C LYS A 18 -4.56 13.03 0.70
N LEU A 19 -3.74 11.98 0.65
CA LEU A 19 -2.42 12.05 0.04
C LEU A 19 -2.54 12.02 -1.50
N PRO A 20 -1.65 12.72 -2.23
CA PRO A 20 -1.53 12.58 -3.68
C PRO A 20 -1.26 11.14 -4.12
N LEU A 21 -1.81 10.75 -5.28
CA LEU A 21 -1.63 9.41 -5.85
C LEU A 21 -0.15 9.08 -6.11
N ARG A 22 0.65 10.09 -6.51
CA ARG A 22 2.09 9.92 -6.75
C ARG A 22 2.83 9.39 -5.52
N LEU A 23 2.52 9.90 -4.32
CA LEU A 23 3.15 9.43 -3.08
C LEU A 23 2.82 7.97 -2.79
N TRP A 24 1.60 7.54 -3.12
CA TRP A 24 1.21 6.13 -2.98
C TRP A 24 1.95 5.23 -3.97
N MET A 25 2.10 5.65 -5.24
CA MET A 25 2.88 4.87 -6.20
C MET A 25 4.36 4.79 -5.79
N GLN A 26 4.93 5.88 -5.28
CA GLN A 26 6.30 5.86 -4.73
C GLN A 26 6.40 4.94 -3.50
N ALA A 27 5.42 4.98 -2.60
CA ALA A 27 5.40 4.11 -1.42
C ALA A 27 5.34 2.62 -1.79
N ILE A 28 4.49 2.28 -2.77
CA ILE A 28 4.38 0.92 -3.31
C ILE A 28 5.72 0.50 -3.92
N TYR A 29 6.28 1.33 -4.81
CA TYR A 29 7.56 1.05 -5.46
C TYR A 29 8.68 0.79 -4.44
N LEU A 30 8.80 1.63 -3.41
CA LEU A 30 9.83 1.48 -2.37
C LEU A 30 9.66 0.18 -1.57
N LEU A 31 8.42 -0.15 -1.19
CA LEU A 31 8.13 -1.37 -0.42
C LEU A 31 8.28 -2.65 -1.22
N THR A 32 7.99 -2.63 -2.53
CA THR A 32 8.13 -3.81 -3.40
C THR A 32 9.55 -3.98 -3.92
N SER A 33 10.33 -2.91 -4.05
CA SER A 33 11.71 -2.97 -4.51
C SER A 33 12.69 -3.35 -3.41
N SER A 34 12.32 -3.14 -2.14
CA SER A 34 13.16 -3.52 -1.01
C SER A 34 13.14 -5.03 -0.79
N LYS A 35 14.33 -5.66 -0.72
CA LYS A 35 14.48 -7.07 -0.34
C LYS A 35 13.93 -7.39 1.06
N THR A 36 13.84 -6.38 1.93
CA THR A 36 13.36 -6.49 3.30
C THR A 36 12.26 -5.48 3.58
N ASN A 37 11.46 -5.72 4.61
CA ASN A 37 10.39 -4.83 5.01
C ASN A 37 10.94 -3.45 5.44
N LEU A 38 10.79 -2.44 4.58
CA LEU A 38 11.26 -1.08 4.83
C LEU A 38 10.56 -0.44 6.03
N ALA A 39 11.31 0.21 6.92
CA ALA A 39 10.76 0.82 8.14
C ALA A 39 9.90 2.05 7.82
N ALA A 40 8.83 2.29 8.59
CA ALA A 40 7.95 3.45 8.38
C ALA A 40 8.71 4.80 8.51
N LEU A 41 9.76 4.83 9.32
CA LEU A 41 10.63 6.00 9.46
C LEU A 41 11.43 6.29 8.19
N GLU A 42 11.90 5.25 7.50
CA GLU A 42 12.62 5.38 6.24
C GLU A 42 11.66 5.80 5.11
N LEU A 43 10.45 5.25 5.11
CA LEU A 43 9.40 5.63 4.17
C LEU A 43 9.01 7.11 4.32
N LYS A 44 8.98 7.60 5.57
CA LYS A 44 8.79 9.03 5.88
C LYS A 44 9.89 9.89 5.25
N ARG A 45 11.16 9.48 5.36
CA ARG A 45 12.30 10.21 4.80
C ARG A 45 12.22 10.29 3.27
N HIS A 46 11.91 9.19 2.60
CA HIS A 46 11.79 9.17 1.14
C HIS A 46 10.60 9.97 0.60
N LEU A 47 9.46 9.95 1.29
CA LEU A 47 8.21 10.56 0.79
C LEU A 47 7.96 11.97 1.31
N GLY A 48 8.72 12.44 2.31
CA GLY A 48 8.53 13.76 2.91
C GLY A 48 7.19 13.93 3.65
N VAL A 49 6.54 12.85 4.06
CA VAL A 49 5.24 12.87 4.75
C VAL A 49 5.39 12.83 6.27
N THR A 50 4.29 12.97 7.01
CA THR A 50 4.31 12.72 8.46
C THR A 50 4.54 11.23 8.73
N TYR A 51 5.16 10.91 9.87
CA TYR A 51 5.39 9.52 10.26
C TYR A 51 4.08 8.71 10.31
N LYS A 52 3.01 9.32 10.85
CA LYS A 52 1.67 8.70 10.92
C LYS A 52 1.12 8.37 9.52
N ALA A 53 1.36 9.22 8.53
CA ALA A 53 0.98 8.97 7.15
C ALA A 53 1.80 7.82 6.54
N ALA A 54 3.13 7.86 6.70
CA ALA A 54 4.03 6.78 6.24
C ALA A 54 3.65 5.42 6.85
N TRP A 55 3.41 5.37 8.17
CA TRP A 55 3.00 4.16 8.87
C TRP A 55 1.68 3.61 8.33
N ARG A 56 0.64 4.46 8.17
CA ARG A 56 -0.64 4.02 7.59
C ARG A 56 -0.50 3.52 6.15
N MET A 57 0.29 4.20 5.32
CA MET A 57 0.54 3.75 3.95
C MET A 57 1.19 2.38 3.93
N LYS A 58 2.25 2.19 4.73
CA LYS A 58 2.93 0.90 4.88
C LYS A 58 1.94 -0.19 5.29
N HIS A 59 1.17 0.02 6.36
CA HIS A 59 0.22 -0.98 6.85
C HIS A 59 -0.82 -1.36 5.80
N LYS A 60 -1.41 -0.38 5.11
CA LYS A 60 -2.39 -0.65 4.04
C LYS A 60 -1.80 -1.43 2.88
N ILE A 61 -0.57 -1.11 2.48
CA ILE A 61 0.12 -1.79 1.37
C ILE A 61 0.46 -3.23 1.78
N MET A 62 1.00 -3.43 2.99
CA MET A 62 1.33 -4.77 3.50
C MET A 62 0.07 -5.63 3.66
N GLN A 63 -1.01 -5.07 4.20
CA GLN A 63 -2.29 -5.76 4.32
C GLN A 63 -2.81 -6.21 2.95
N ALA A 64 -2.79 -5.32 1.95
CA ALA A 64 -3.22 -5.67 0.59
C ALA A 64 -2.35 -6.78 -0.04
N MET A 65 -1.05 -6.82 0.27
CA MET A 65 -0.18 -7.92 -0.15
C MET A 65 -0.54 -9.23 0.56
N THR A 66 -0.80 -9.19 1.87
CA THR A 66 -1.22 -10.36 2.65
C THR A 66 -2.56 -10.93 2.17
N GLU A 67 -3.59 -10.09 2.02
CA GLU A 67 -4.91 -10.51 1.52
C GLU A 67 -4.84 -11.15 0.13
N ARG A 68 -3.90 -10.68 -0.72
CA ARG A 68 -3.69 -11.24 -2.04
C ARG A 68 -2.98 -12.59 -2.03
N GLU A 69 -2.07 -12.80 -1.08
CA GLU A 69 -1.29 -14.04 -0.96
C GLU A 69 -2.01 -15.11 -0.11
N GLU A 70 -2.91 -14.72 0.80
CA GLU A 70 -3.68 -15.61 1.67
C GLU A 70 -4.37 -16.79 0.95
N PRO A 71 -5.07 -16.61 -0.19
CA PRO A 71 -5.68 -17.74 -0.90
C PRO A 71 -4.66 -18.61 -1.65
N ARG A 72 -3.41 -18.17 -1.77
CA ARG A 72 -2.39 -18.86 -2.57
C ARG A 72 -1.76 -19.99 -1.78
N LYS A 73 -2.14 -21.22 -2.14
CA LYS A 73 -1.48 -22.44 -1.65
C LYS A 73 -0.27 -22.77 -2.51
N LEU A 74 0.88 -22.97 -1.88
CA LEU A 74 2.04 -23.54 -2.54
C LEU A 74 1.70 -24.98 -2.98
N LYS A 75 2.03 -25.32 -4.23
CA LYS A 75 1.86 -26.67 -4.78
C LYS A 75 3.25 -27.26 -5.04
N GLY A 76 3.43 -28.55 -4.77
CA GLY A 76 4.70 -29.25 -4.92
C GLY A 76 5.32 -29.66 -3.59
N PHE A 77 6.58 -30.10 -3.62
CA PHE A 77 7.35 -30.45 -2.42
C PHE A 77 7.80 -29.17 -1.72
N VAL A 78 7.25 -28.92 -0.54
CA VAL A 78 7.63 -27.78 0.32
C VAL A 78 8.60 -28.31 1.36
N GLN A 79 9.87 -27.92 1.27
CA GLN A 79 10.97 -28.35 2.16
C GLN A 79 11.19 -27.33 3.27
#